data_AF-A0A2N1MJD2-F1
#
_entry.id   AF-A0A2N1MJD2-F1
#
_cell.length_a   1.000
_cell.length_b   1.000
_cell.length_c   1.000
_cell.angle_alpha   90.00
_cell.angle_beta   90.00
_cell.angle_gamma   90.00
#
_symmetry.space_group_name_H-M   'P 1'
#
loop_
_entity.id
_entity.type
_entity.pdbx_description
1 polymer ?
#
loop_
_entity_poly.entity_id
_entity_poly.type
_entity_poly.pdbx_seq_one_letter_code
_entity_poly.pdbx_strand_id
1 'polypeptide(L)'
;MSLFKIIIENEVNLHTFEIEFIPRHFHDPYLNDFLELILQNTNFIHNIGNLNLYTIEYDNDHSLIIKNNILQIIKLHQNLKKIVLGYQNFPLYKSLLLSEDFNFSNTLNTIIFYCINFENIINLDKIFGQLNVLGSVHIINCYNLNNNFIQQIINLTKPLKIKSLFIREILQR
;
A
#
# COMPACT_ATOMS: atom_id res chain seq x y z
N MET A 1 -27.51 10.39 8.25
CA MET A 1 -26.90 9.08 8.57
C MET A 1 -26.13 8.62 7.33
N SER A 2 -24.85 8.27 7.43
CA SER A 2 -24.09 7.72 6.28
C SER A 2 -24.21 6.20 6.25
N LEU A 3 -24.07 5.58 5.07
CA LEU A 3 -24.05 4.12 4.94
C LEU A 3 -23.02 3.47 5.88
N PHE A 4 -21.86 4.10 6.04
CA PHE A 4 -20.81 3.62 6.90
C PHE A 4 -21.21 3.59 8.39
N LYS A 5 -21.93 4.62 8.88
CA LYS A 5 -22.48 4.61 10.25
C LYS A 5 -23.48 3.47 10.44
N ILE A 6 -24.34 3.21 9.46
CA ILE A 6 -25.28 2.08 9.47
C ILE A 6 -24.51 0.75 9.52
N ILE A 7 -23.44 0.59 8.73
CA ILE A 7 -22.60 -0.60 8.71
C ILE A 7 -21.96 -0.86 10.09
N ILE A 8 -21.44 0.20 10.72
CA ILE A 8 -20.86 0.11 12.08
C ILE A 8 -21.94 -0.23 13.11
N GLU A 9 -23.07 0.49 13.11
CA GLU A 9 -24.17 0.31 14.06
C GLU A 9 -24.79 -1.10 13.99
N ASN A 10 -24.81 -1.72 12.80
CA ASN A 10 -25.31 -3.08 12.61
C ASN A 10 -24.23 -4.16 12.73
N GLU A 11 -23.01 -3.82 13.14
CA GLU A 11 -21.88 -4.75 13.32
C GLU A 11 -21.64 -5.67 12.11
N VAL A 12 -21.77 -5.12 10.90
CA VAL A 12 -21.69 -5.92 9.67
C VAL A 12 -20.30 -6.55 9.52
N ASN A 13 -20.26 -7.87 9.36
CA ASN A 13 -19.01 -8.60 9.14
C ASN A 13 -18.59 -8.53 7.67
N LEU A 14 -17.71 -7.59 7.33
CA LEU A 14 -17.18 -7.45 5.97
C LEU A 14 -16.08 -8.46 5.69
N HIS A 15 -16.21 -9.20 4.58
CA HIS A 15 -15.13 -10.06 4.12
C HIS A 15 -13.97 -9.26 3.51
N THR A 16 -14.25 -8.17 2.81
CA THR A 16 -13.25 -7.33 2.14
C THR A 16 -13.59 -5.87 2.31
N PHE A 17 -12.57 -5.07 2.60
CA PHE A 17 -12.66 -3.62 2.65
C PHE A 17 -11.51 -3.02 1.84
N GLU A 18 -11.85 -2.14 0.91
CA GLU A 18 -10.89 -1.51 0.01
C GLU A 18 -10.90 -0.01 0.22
N ILE A 19 -9.73 0.55 0.50
CA ILE A 19 -9.54 1.99 0.63
C ILE A 19 -8.80 2.46 -0.62
N GLU A 20 -9.50 3.22 -1.47
CA GLU A 20 -8.95 3.79 -2.70
C GLU A 20 -8.71 5.29 -2.51
N PHE A 21 -7.44 5.67 -2.52
CA PHE A 21 -6.97 7.05 -2.51
C PHE A 21 -6.34 7.38 -3.86
N ILE A 22 -7.11 8.08 -4.69
CA ILE A 22 -6.68 8.68 -5.95
C ILE A 22 -7.04 10.16 -5.90
N PRO A 23 -6.08 11.08 -5.71
CA PRO A 23 -6.31 12.50 -5.80
C PRO A 23 -6.58 12.83 -7.26
N ARG A 24 -7.86 12.90 -7.62
CA ARG A 24 -8.29 13.39 -8.93
C ARG A 24 -8.34 14.92 -8.95
N HIS A 25 -8.57 15.57 -7.80
CA HIS A 25 -8.56 17.03 -7.62
C HIS A 25 -8.15 17.41 -6.18
N PHE A 26 -7.72 18.66 -5.99
CA PHE A 26 -7.31 19.23 -4.70
C PHE A 26 -8.40 19.01 -3.63
N HIS A 27 -7.99 18.47 -2.49
CA HIS A 27 -8.78 18.40 -1.25
C HIS A 27 -10.10 17.65 -1.33
N ASP A 28 -10.08 16.38 -0.92
CA ASP A 28 -11.29 15.68 -0.50
C ASP A 28 -11.37 15.66 1.05
N PRO A 29 -12.03 16.66 1.68
CA PRO A 29 -12.19 16.68 3.14
C PRO A 29 -12.99 15.47 3.65
N TYR A 30 -13.84 14.86 2.80
CA TYR A 30 -14.65 13.71 3.20
C TYR A 30 -13.80 12.47 3.47
N LEU A 31 -12.64 12.34 2.81
CA LEU A 31 -11.73 11.22 3.07
C LEU A 31 -11.12 11.30 4.46
N ASN A 32 -10.69 12.48 4.91
CA ASN A 32 -10.08 12.60 6.23
C ASN A 32 -11.11 12.29 7.33
N ASP A 33 -12.31 12.86 7.24
CA ASP A 33 -13.41 12.58 8.16
C ASP A 33 -13.78 11.10 8.17
N PHE A 34 -13.75 10.44 7.01
CA PHE A 34 -13.99 9.00 6.90
C PHE A 34 -12.92 8.15 7.59
N LEU A 35 -11.64 8.49 7.39
CA LEU A 35 -10.52 7.79 8.04
C LEU A 35 -10.55 8.01 9.56
N GLU A 36 -10.85 9.22 10.02
CA GLU A 36 -11.03 9.51 11.45
C GLU A 36 -12.19 8.72 12.05
N LEU A 37 -13.31 8.58 11.32
CA LEU A 37 -14.44 7.77 11.75
C LEU A 37 -14.08 6.28 11.86
N ILE A 38 -13.25 5.75 10.96
CA ILE A 38 -12.70 4.39 11.08
C ILE A 38 -11.86 4.27 12.36
N LEU A 39 -10.96 5.22 12.60
CA LEU A 39 -10.06 5.22 13.76
C LEU A 39 -10.82 5.35 15.08
N GLN A 40 -11.97 6.01 15.11
CA GLN A 40 -12.87 6.06 16.26
C GLN A 40 -13.63 4.75 16.51
N ASN A 41 -13.72 3.88 15.50
CA ASN A 41 -14.50 2.63 15.55
C ASN A 41 -13.61 1.42 15.22
N THR A 42 -12.47 1.27 15.89
CA THR A 42 -11.45 0.26 15.57
C THR A 42 -11.96 -1.19 15.56
N ASN A 43 -13.00 -1.51 16.35
CA ASN A 43 -13.66 -2.83 16.31
C ASN A 43 -14.18 -3.19 14.92
N PHE A 44 -14.59 -2.20 14.13
CA PHE A 44 -15.03 -2.40 12.75
C PHE A 44 -13.92 -3.02 11.89
N ILE A 45 -12.68 -2.54 12.00
CA ILE A 45 -11.57 -3.02 11.16
C ILE A 45 -11.03 -4.37 11.62
N HIS A 46 -11.09 -4.71 12.90
CA HIS A 46 -10.58 -5.98 13.42
C HIS A 46 -11.25 -7.21 12.79
N ASN A 47 -12.54 -7.11 12.46
CA ASN A 47 -13.30 -8.24 11.90
C ASN A 47 -13.13 -8.39 10.39
N ILE A 48 -12.48 -7.43 9.72
CA ILE A 48 -12.36 -7.44 8.26
C ILE A 48 -11.33 -8.49 7.84
N GLY A 49 -11.77 -9.48 7.07
CA GLY A 49 -10.90 -10.55 6.60
C GLY A 49 -9.79 -10.07 5.65
N ASN A 50 -10.12 -9.17 4.72
CA ASN A 50 -9.20 -8.68 3.69
C ASN A 50 -9.21 -7.15 3.67
N LEU A 51 -8.09 -6.54 4.02
CA LEU A 51 -7.85 -5.11 3.74
C LEU A 51 -7.06 -5.00 2.43
N ASN A 52 -7.61 -4.21 1.50
CA ASN A 52 -6.94 -3.81 0.28
C ASN A 52 -6.70 -2.30 0.33
N LEU A 53 -5.48 -1.89 0.00
CA LEU A 53 -5.11 -0.48 -0.02
C LEU A 53 -4.65 -0.07 -1.40
N TYR A 54 -5.21 1.01 -1.91
CA TYR A 54 -4.82 1.60 -3.18
C TYR A 54 -4.45 3.07 -2.96
N THR A 55 -3.16 3.38 -2.87
CA THR A 55 -2.69 4.73 -2.54
C THR A 55 -1.78 5.28 -3.63
N ILE A 56 -2.32 6.22 -4.40
CA ILE A 56 -1.64 6.86 -5.52
C ILE A 56 -1.68 8.36 -5.25
N GLU A 57 -0.55 9.05 -5.12
CA GLU A 57 -0.58 10.48 -4.79
C GLU A 57 0.56 11.30 -5.41
N TYR A 58 0.24 12.57 -5.71
CA TYR A 58 1.17 13.61 -6.15
C TYR A 58 1.52 14.56 -4.99
N ASP A 59 2.75 15.06 -4.97
CA ASP A 59 3.32 15.93 -3.92
C ASP A 59 2.39 17.10 -3.53
N ASN A 60 1.77 17.04 -2.35
CA ASN A 60 1.13 18.19 -1.70
C ASN A 60 1.13 18.02 -0.17
N ASP A 61 1.32 19.11 0.58
CA ASP A 61 1.48 19.09 2.05
C ASP A 61 0.26 18.56 2.80
N HIS A 62 -0.92 18.67 2.19
CA HIS A 62 -2.17 18.19 2.76
C HIS A 62 -2.31 16.66 2.76
N SER A 63 -1.37 15.96 2.14
CA SER A 63 -1.26 14.50 2.14
C SER A 63 -0.88 13.88 3.48
N LEU A 64 -0.18 14.60 4.36
CA LEU A 64 0.49 13.98 5.51
C LEU A 64 -0.49 13.44 6.57
N ILE A 65 -1.60 14.14 6.81
CA ILE A 65 -2.63 13.71 7.78
C ILE A 65 -3.30 12.42 7.30
N ILE A 66 -3.73 12.40 6.03
CA ILE A 66 -4.34 11.23 5.39
C ILE A 66 -3.36 10.04 5.44
N LYS A 67 -2.10 10.27 5.10
CA LYS A 67 -1.01 9.28 5.21
C LYS A 67 -0.89 8.70 6.62
N ASN A 68 -0.89 9.55 7.64
CA ASN A 68 -0.80 9.11 9.03
C ASN A 68 -2.03 8.32 9.47
N ASN A 69 -3.23 8.72 9.05
CA ASN A 69 -4.46 8.01 9.39
C ASN A 69 -4.51 6.64 8.70
N ILE A 70 -4.13 6.56 7.41
CA ILE A 70 -4.01 5.28 6.70
C ILE A 70 -2.96 4.40 7.39
N LEU A 71 -1.81 4.94 7.77
CA LEU A 71 -0.77 4.19 8.47
C LEU A 71 -1.28 3.60 9.79
N GLN A 72 -2.07 4.37 10.55
CA GLN A 72 -2.71 3.89 11.78
C GLN A 72 -3.73 2.79 11.50
N ILE A 73 -4.60 2.96 10.49
CA ILE A 73 -5.58 1.95 10.09
C ILE A 73 -4.89 0.66 9.67
N ILE A 74 -3.82 0.76 8.87
CA ILE A 74 -3.03 -0.41 8.49
C ILE A 74 -2.51 -1.08 9.76
N LYS A 75 -1.82 -0.36 10.65
CA LYS A 75 -1.24 -0.94 11.89
C LYS A 75 -2.26 -1.62 12.81
N LEU A 76 -3.49 -1.12 12.86
CA LEU A 76 -4.58 -1.69 13.66
C LEU A 76 -5.18 -2.94 13.02
N HIS A 77 -5.18 -3.02 11.69
CA HIS A 77 -5.50 -4.23 10.95
C HIS A 77 -4.30 -5.17 10.98
N GLN A 78 -4.46 -6.49 10.91
CA GLN A 78 -3.32 -7.43 10.81
C GLN A 78 -3.35 -8.29 9.53
N ASN A 79 -4.38 -8.10 8.69
CA ASN A 79 -4.67 -8.95 7.54
C ASN A 79 -4.70 -8.17 6.21
N LEU A 80 -3.78 -7.22 6.03
CA LEU A 80 -3.56 -6.55 4.75
C LEU A 80 -3.16 -7.58 3.69
N LYS A 81 -3.97 -7.73 2.63
CA LYS A 81 -3.72 -8.73 1.57
C LYS A 81 -3.11 -8.16 0.31
N LYS A 82 -3.43 -6.91 0.00
CA LYS A 82 -2.99 -6.22 -1.21
C LYS A 82 -2.69 -4.76 -0.92
N ILE A 83 -1.57 -4.29 -1.48
CA ILE A 83 -1.22 -2.87 -1.47
C ILE A 83 -0.80 -2.40 -2.87
N VAL A 84 -1.29 -1.23 -3.28
CA VAL A 84 -0.82 -0.50 -4.46
C VAL A 84 -0.09 0.76 -3.99
N LEU A 85 1.17 0.88 -4.40
CA LEU A 85 2.07 1.97 -4.05
C LEU A 85 2.32 2.79 -5.31
N GLY A 86 1.79 4.01 -5.34
CA GLY A 86 1.87 4.92 -6.48
C GLY A 86 2.78 6.12 -6.27
N TYR A 87 3.49 6.55 -7.32
CA TYR A 87 4.22 7.83 -7.36
C TYR A 87 5.14 8.05 -6.14
N GLN A 88 4.88 9.09 -5.34
CA GLN A 88 5.72 9.49 -4.20
C GLN A 88 5.33 8.83 -2.88
N ASN A 89 4.35 7.93 -2.85
CA ASN A 89 3.92 7.27 -1.62
C ASN A 89 4.89 6.20 -1.14
N PHE A 90 5.70 5.65 -2.05
CA PHE A 90 6.56 4.50 -1.74
C PHE A 90 7.48 4.72 -0.53
N PRO A 91 8.22 5.85 -0.36
CA PRO A 91 9.10 6.06 0.79
C PRO A 91 8.40 5.94 2.15
N LEU A 92 7.16 6.43 2.28
CA LEU A 92 6.40 6.32 3.53
C LEU A 92 6.08 4.86 3.84
N TYR A 93 5.49 4.15 2.87
CA TYR A 93 5.13 2.75 3.05
C TYR A 93 6.35 1.86 3.15
N LYS A 94 7.48 2.23 2.54
CA LYS A 94 8.75 1.53 2.68
C LYS A 94 9.20 1.46 4.14
N SER A 95 9.09 2.56 4.88
CA SER A 95 9.42 2.60 6.32
C SER A 95 8.49 1.69 7.13
N LEU A 96 7.20 1.66 6.78
CA LEU A 96 6.25 0.72 7.39
C LEU A 96 6.65 -0.72 7.07
N LEU A 97 6.87 -1.05 5.78
CA LEU A 97 7.24 -2.38 5.32
C LEU A 97 8.49 -2.87 6.06
N LEU A 98 9.50 -2.02 6.28
CA LEU A 98 10.76 -2.39 6.94
C LEU A 98 10.70 -2.45 8.49
N SER A 99 9.59 -2.07 9.12
CA SER A 99 9.47 -2.02 10.58
C SER A 99 9.43 -3.42 11.21
N GLU A 100 9.99 -3.61 12.40
CA GLU A 100 9.88 -4.88 13.13
C GLU A 100 8.46 -5.15 13.66
N ASP A 101 7.67 -4.10 13.90
CA ASP A 101 6.26 -4.18 14.29
C ASP A 101 5.33 -4.55 13.11
N PHE A 102 5.92 -4.95 11.99
CA PHE A 102 5.21 -5.19 10.73
C PHE A 102 4.54 -6.57 10.71
N ASN A 103 3.27 -6.61 11.12
CA ASN A 103 2.50 -7.85 11.32
C ASN A 103 1.91 -8.51 10.05
N PHE A 104 2.15 -7.97 8.85
CA PHE A 104 1.54 -8.48 7.60
C PHE A 104 2.40 -9.44 6.79
N SER A 105 3.56 -9.84 7.30
CA SER A 105 4.46 -10.78 6.62
C SER A 105 3.76 -12.06 6.16
N ASN A 106 2.75 -12.51 6.92
CA ASN A 106 1.97 -13.71 6.66
C ASN A 106 0.64 -13.48 5.92
N THR A 107 0.27 -12.22 5.64
CA THR A 107 -1.03 -11.89 5.02
C THR A 107 -0.88 -11.12 3.71
N LEU A 108 0.17 -10.32 3.56
CA LEU A 108 0.41 -9.51 2.36
C LEU A 108 0.88 -10.37 1.19
N ASN A 109 -0.05 -10.67 0.28
CA ASN A 109 0.16 -11.55 -0.86
C ASN A 109 0.50 -10.76 -2.15
N THR A 110 -0.04 -9.55 -2.30
CA THR A 110 0.11 -8.78 -3.54
C THR A 110 0.67 -7.39 -3.28
N ILE A 111 1.76 -7.04 -3.97
CA ILE A 111 2.30 -5.68 -4.03
C ILE A 111 2.24 -5.20 -5.48
N ILE A 112 1.69 -4.00 -5.68
CA ILE A 112 1.68 -3.33 -6.98
C ILE A 112 2.47 -2.04 -6.86
N PHE A 113 3.53 -1.91 -7.64
CA PHE A 113 4.26 -0.67 -7.85
C PHE A 113 3.68 0.04 -9.08
N TYR A 114 3.24 1.29 -8.92
CA TYR A 114 2.62 2.07 -9.98
C TYR A 114 3.32 3.43 -10.16
N CYS A 115 3.85 3.73 -11.35
CA CYS A 115 4.50 5.01 -11.64
C CYS A 115 5.62 5.40 -10.63
N ILE A 116 6.40 4.44 -10.15
CA ILE A 116 7.48 4.68 -9.18
C ILE A 116 8.82 4.93 -9.87
N ASN A 117 9.59 5.89 -9.36
CA ASN A 117 11.01 6.05 -9.66
C ASN A 117 11.85 5.07 -8.81
N PHE A 118 12.53 4.11 -9.44
CA PHE A 118 13.43 3.20 -8.72
C PHE A 118 14.87 3.69 -8.56
N GLU A 119 15.25 4.84 -9.12
CA GLU A 119 16.64 5.35 -9.15
C GLU A 119 17.34 5.34 -7.78
N ASN A 120 16.65 5.77 -6.73
CA ASN A 120 17.18 5.88 -5.37
C ASN A 120 16.52 4.91 -4.38
N ILE A 121 15.80 3.89 -4.88
CA ILE A 121 15.16 2.89 -4.02
C ILE A 121 16.17 1.79 -3.68
N ILE A 122 16.40 1.59 -2.38
CA ILE A 122 17.23 0.53 -1.79
C ILE A 122 16.41 -0.36 -0.82
N ASN A 123 16.95 -1.51 -0.39
CA ASN A 123 16.35 -2.45 0.56
C ASN A 123 15.07 -3.18 0.08
N LEU A 124 14.83 -3.27 -1.23
CA LEU A 124 13.71 -4.09 -1.75
C LEU A 124 13.90 -5.58 -1.45
N ASP A 125 15.16 -6.04 -1.48
CA ASP A 125 15.56 -7.38 -1.10
C ASP A 125 15.11 -7.74 0.32
N LYS A 126 15.30 -6.82 1.27
CA LYS A 126 14.85 -6.96 2.66
C LYS A 126 13.32 -6.95 2.76
N ILE A 127 12.67 -6.03 2.05
CA ILE A 127 11.20 -5.93 2.03
C ILE A 127 10.57 -7.21 1.52
N PHE A 128 11.07 -7.78 0.43
CA PHE A 128 10.51 -9.02 -0.11
C PHE A 128 10.92 -10.24 0.74
N GLY A 129 12.13 -10.24 1.30
CA GLY A 129 12.65 -11.35 2.11
C GLY A 129 11.82 -11.67 3.35
N GLN A 130 11.22 -10.66 3.98
CA GLN A 130 10.36 -10.83 5.16
C GLN A 130 8.89 -11.19 4.84
N LEU A 131 8.44 -11.10 3.58
CA LEU A 131 7.04 -11.39 3.21
C LEU A 131 6.89 -12.87 2.86
N ASN A 132 6.44 -13.66 3.83
CA ASN A 132 6.35 -15.12 3.74
C ASN A 132 5.37 -15.61 2.68
N VAL A 133 4.25 -14.89 2.50
CA VAL A 133 3.16 -15.29 1.60
C VAL A 133 3.11 -14.49 0.31
N LEU A 134 4.11 -13.65 0.03
CA LEU A 134 4.14 -12.85 -1.20
C LEU A 134 4.03 -13.77 -2.41
N GLY A 135 2.89 -13.68 -3.10
CA GLY A 135 2.53 -14.49 -4.25
C GLY A 135 2.58 -13.72 -5.57
N SER A 136 2.44 -12.39 -5.49
CA SER A 136 2.39 -11.53 -6.66
C SER A 136 3.08 -10.19 -6.44
N VAL A 137 4.00 -9.87 -7.35
CA VAL A 137 4.52 -8.50 -7.53
C VAL A 137 4.15 -8.01 -8.93
N HIS A 138 3.57 -6.81 -8.99
CA HIS A 138 3.25 -6.13 -10.23
C HIS A 138 4.06 -4.84 -10.32
N ILE A 139 4.71 -4.60 -11.46
CA ILE A 139 5.47 -3.37 -11.73
C ILE A 139 4.81 -2.71 -12.94
N ILE A 140 4.19 -1.55 -12.74
CA ILE A 140 3.32 -0.88 -13.71
C ILE A 140 3.79 0.56 -13.91
N ASN A 141 4.10 0.95 -15.14
CA ASN A 141 4.53 2.29 -15.52
C ASN A 141 5.71 2.85 -14.68
N CYS A 142 6.53 1.97 -14.07
CA CYS A 142 7.67 2.39 -13.26
C CYS A 142 8.88 2.70 -14.14
N TYR A 143 9.80 3.50 -13.61
CA TYR A 143 10.98 3.99 -14.31
C TYR A 143 12.26 3.77 -13.49
N ASN A 144 13.41 3.87 -14.16
CA ASN A 144 14.73 3.65 -13.57
C ASN A 144 14.94 2.27 -12.94
N LEU A 145 14.49 1.22 -13.64
CA LEU A 145 14.79 -0.19 -13.36
C LEU A 145 16.25 -0.51 -13.73
N ASN A 146 17.19 0.24 -13.15
CA ASN A 146 18.62 0.21 -13.45
C ASN A 146 19.34 -0.97 -12.78
N ASN A 147 20.67 -1.01 -12.90
CA ASN A 147 21.48 -2.06 -12.29
C ASN A 147 21.30 -2.16 -10.77
N ASN A 148 21.04 -1.06 -10.06
CA ASN A 148 20.78 -1.10 -8.62
C ASN A 148 19.47 -1.82 -8.28
N PHE A 149 18.41 -1.61 -9.07
CA PHE A 149 17.17 -2.39 -8.95
C PHE A 149 17.43 -3.88 -9.22
N ILE A 150 18.11 -4.19 -10.34
CA ILE A 150 18.41 -5.57 -10.74
C ILE A 150 19.20 -6.31 -9.67
N GLN A 151 20.22 -5.68 -9.08
CA GLN A 151 21.03 -6.28 -8.01
C GLN A 151 20.18 -6.60 -6.77
N GLN A 152 19.24 -5.74 -6.39
CA GLN A 152 18.32 -6.04 -5.28
C GLN A 152 17.43 -7.26 -5.58
N ILE A 153 17.01 -7.46 -6.84
CA ILE A 153 16.24 -8.65 -7.21
C ILE A 153 17.12 -9.91 -7.20
N ILE A 154 18.38 -9.82 -7.66
CA ILE A 154 19.33 -10.93 -7.63
C ILE A 154 19.66 -11.35 -6.19
N ASN A 155 19.70 -10.40 -5.25
CA ASN A 155 20.00 -10.65 -3.84
C ASN A 155 18.87 -11.36 -3.07
N LEU A 156 17.72 -11.62 -3.71
CA LEU A 156 16.62 -12.31 -3.05
C LEU A 156 16.96 -13.77 -2.78
N THR A 157 16.70 -14.21 -1.55
CA THR A 157 16.86 -15.62 -1.14
C THR A 157 15.83 -16.56 -1.77
N LYS A 158 14.73 -16.00 -2.30
CA LYS A 158 13.66 -16.71 -2.99
C LYS A 158 13.37 -16.00 -4.32
N PRO A 159 13.07 -16.72 -5.42
CA PRO A 159 12.72 -16.09 -6.69
C PRO A 159 11.53 -15.13 -6.53
N LEU A 160 11.66 -13.92 -7.09
CA LEU A 160 10.57 -12.94 -7.09
C LEU A 160 9.40 -13.45 -7.94
N LYS A 161 8.21 -13.54 -7.36
CA LYS A 161 7.00 -13.97 -8.07
C LYS A 161 6.34 -12.82 -8.83
N ILE A 162 7.00 -12.34 -9.88
CA ILE A 162 6.43 -11.32 -10.77
C ILE A 162 5.27 -11.94 -11.56
N LYS A 163 4.07 -11.37 -11.45
CA LYS A 163 2.87 -11.82 -12.20
C LYS A 163 2.47 -10.86 -13.30
N SER A 164 2.80 -9.59 -13.18
CA SER A 164 2.62 -8.64 -14.28
C SER A 164 3.75 -7.62 -14.32
N LEU A 165 4.22 -7.34 -15.52
CA LEU A 165 5.23 -6.34 -15.80
C LEU A 165 4.71 -5.48 -16.95
N PHE A 166 4.38 -4.23 -16.65
CA PHE A 166 3.95 -3.23 -17.61
C PHE A 166 4.93 -2.06 -17.54
N ILE A 167 5.89 -2.03 -18.45
CA ILE A 167 6.88 -0.95 -18.52
C ILE A 167 6.39 0.04 -19.56
N ARG A 168 6.20 1.30 -19.14
CA ARG A 168 6.01 2.40 -20.09
C ARG A 168 7.40 2.90 -20.43
N GLU A 169 7.88 2.51 -21.60
CA GLU A 169 9.14 2.99 -22.15
C GLU A 169 8.99 4.51 -22.38
N ILE A 170 9.64 5.33 -21.55
CA ILE A 170 9.97 6.69 -21.97
C ILE A 170 11.20 6.49 -22.84
N LEU A 171 11.04 6.57 -24.16
CA LEU A 171 12.14 6.72 -25.10
C LEU A 171 13.09 7.78 -24.54
N GLN A 172 14.23 7.36 -24.00
CA GLN A 172 15.33 8.28 -23.71
C GLN A 172 15.83 8.76 -25.06
N ARG A 173 15.55 10.03 -25.39
CA ARG A 173 16.26 10.74 -26.45
C ARG A 173 17.63 11.15 -25.96
#